data_AF-A0A086Q4J0-F1
#
_entry.id   AF-A0A086Q4J0-F1
#
_cell.length_a   1.000
_cell.length_b   1.000
_cell.length_c   1.000
_cell.angle_alpha   90.00
_cell.angle_beta   90.00
_cell.angle_gamma   90.00
#
_symmetry.space_group_name_H-M   'P 1'
#
loop_
_entity.id
_entity.type
_entity.pdbx_description
1 polymer ?
#
loop_
_entity_poly.entity_id
_entity_poly.type
_entity_poly.pdbx_seq_one_letter_code
_entity_poly.pdbx_strand_id
1 'polypeptide(L)'
;MAAIGMPPHILALFQARPPLDPFPAFKKKHTRGYVGLADYVNKFESGPPPPTVPYETPKQRLLRQKRARLLSHLSKQKELIKQYNPKEDKKLTGDPFRTLFVGGISYDTTEKKLKREFEQYGSIKRVRLIYDRNGKPRGYGFIEFENDRDMKEAYKNADGKKIDGRRVLVDVERARTVPGWLPRRLGGGRGKPRGSNTKPKKPPMTAGHLQLSLLPPLPTPPDPATLMEKKRRDEERRRERERERERGRSRSRERKDRKRSPGRDRSRSRERRR
;
A
#
# COMPACT_ATOMS: atom_id res chain seq x y z
N MET A 1 5.43 -70.17 -32.04
CA MET A 1 4.16 -70.62 -32.66
C MET A 1 4.38 -70.66 -34.15
N ALA A 2 4.46 -71.85 -34.74
CA ALA A 2 4.70 -72.00 -36.17
C ALA A 2 3.35 -71.82 -36.91
N ALA A 3 3.29 -70.90 -37.87
CA ALA A 3 2.10 -70.60 -38.66
C ALA A 3 1.81 -71.66 -39.74
N ILE A 4 2.07 -72.94 -39.44
CA ILE A 4 1.98 -74.02 -40.41
C ILE A 4 0.49 -74.38 -40.58
N GLY A 5 -0.03 -74.23 -41.80
CA GLY A 5 -1.41 -74.57 -42.16
C GLY A 5 -2.35 -73.39 -42.43
N MET A 6 -1.89 -72.14 -42.30
CA MET A 6 -2.71 -70.98 -42.66
C MET A 6 -2.61 -70.65 -44.17
N PRO A 7 -3.71 -70.22 -44.81
CA PRO A 7 -3.68 -69.75 -46.19
C PRO A 7 -2.61 -68.68 -46.43
N PRO A 8 -2.01 -68.62 -47.64
CA PRO A 8 -0.85 -67.77 -47.94
C PRO A 8 -1.11 -66.28 -47.69
N HIS A 9 -2.36 -65.83 -47.86
CA HIS A 9 -2.75 -64.43 -47.58
C HIS A 9 -2.68 -64.07 -46.08
N ILE A 10 -2.92 -65.03 -45.18
CA ILE A 10 -2.82 -64.83 -43.73
C ILE A 10 -1.35 -64.90 -43.29
N LEU A 11 -0.56 -65.81 -43.88
CA LEU A 11 0.88 -65.92 -43.63
C LEU A 11 1.64 -64.62 -43.92
N ALA A 12 1.22 -63.89 -44.97
CA ALA A 12 1.81 -62.60 -45.33
C ALA A 12 1.70 -61.54 -44.21
N LEU A 13 0.65 -61.60 -43.38
CA LEU A 13 0.45 -60.67 -42.26
C LEU A 13 1.45 -60.88 -41.12
N PHE A 14 2.02 -62.09 -41.01
CA PHE A 14 2.96 -62.47 -39.97
C PHE A 14 4.42 -62.42 -40.41
N GLN A 15 4.71 -61.83 -41.59
CA GLN A 15 6.08 -61.58 -42.01
C GLN A 15 6.75 -60.65 -41.00
N ALA A 16 7.89 -61.08 -40.48
CA ALA A 16 8.68 -60.26 -39.56
C ALA A 16 9.09 -58.96 -40.25
N ARG A 17 9.13 -57.86 -39.49
CA ARG A 17 9.73 -56.61 -39.97
C ARG A 17 11.22 -56.82 -40.23
N PRO A 18 11.82 -56.04 -41.15
CA PRO A 18 13.27 -56.06 -41.32
C PRO A 18 13.97 -55.80 -39.97
N PRO A 19 15.15 -56.40 -39.73
CA PRO A 19 15.90 -56.18 -38.50
C PRO A 19 16.16 -54.68 -38.31
N LEU A 20 16.09 -54.22 -37.07
CA LEU A 20 16.41 -52.83 -36.74
C LEU A 20 17.90 -52.57 -36.97
N ASP A 21 18.22 -51.38 -37.46
CA ASP A 21 19.61 -50.94 -37.53
C ASP A 21 20.22 -50.90 -36.11
N PRO A 22 21.44 -51.43 -35.91
CA PRO A 22 22.08 -51.46 -34.60
C PRO A 22 22.32 -50.03 -34.10
N PHE A 23 21.70 -49.67 -32.98
CA PHE A 23 21.92 -48.38 -32.32
C PHE A 23 23.12 -48.48 -31.35
N PRO A 24 24.09 -47.56 -31.39
CA PRO A 24 25.24 -47.61 -30.50
C PRO A 24 24.83 -47.44 -29.03
N ALA A 25 25.37 -48.27 -28.15
CA ALA A 25 25.11 -48.15 -26.71
C ALA A 25 25.61 -46.80 -26.17
N PHE A 26 24.81 -46.15 -25.32
CA PHE A 26 25.21 -44.90 -24.67
C PHE A 26 26.41 -45.15 -23.74
N LYS A 27 27.57 -44.58 -24.08
CA LYS A 27 28.74 -44.59 -23.19
C LYS A 27 28.49 -43.68 -22.00
N LYS A 28 28.59 -44.19 -20.77
CA LYS A 28 28.56 -43.36 -19.55
C LYS A 28 29.72 -42.37 -19.61
N LYS A 29 29.45 -41.09 -19.38
CA LYS A 29 30.52 -40.07 -19.31
C LYS A 29 31.32 -40.28 -18.04
N HIS A 30 32.65 -40.39 -18.15
CA HIS A 30 33.53 -40.34 -16.97
C HIS A 30 33.47 -38.94 -16.35
N THR A 31 33.04 -38.86 -15.09
CA THR A 31 33.16 -37.66 -14.29
C THR A 31 34.59 -37.55 -13.76
N ARG A 32 35.11 -36.32 -13.61
CA ARG A 32 36.36 -36.10 -12.87
C ARG A 32 36.17 -36.54 -11.42
N GLY A 33 37.19 -37.18 -10.83
CA GLY A 33 37.18 -37.57 -9.42
C GLY A 33 37.24 -36.36 -8.49
N TYR A 34 36.95 -36.57 -7.21
CA TYR A 34 37.14 -35.56 -6.18
C TYR A 34 38.62 -35.19 -6.06
N VAL A 35 38.92 -33.90 -5.92
CA VAL A 35 40.27 -33.37 -5.69
C VAL A 35 40.33 -32.86 -4.25
N GLY A 36 41.51 -32.96 -3.61
CA GLY A 36 41.73 -32.47 -2.25
C GLY A 36 41.80 -30.94 -2.17
N LEU A 37 41.61 -30.40 -0.97
CA LEU A 37 41.75 -28.96 -0.70
C LEU A 37 43.21 -28.48 -0.74
N ALA A 38 44.18 -29.40 -0.65
CA ALA A 38 45.61 -29.10 -0.65
C ALA A 38 46.08 -28.35 -1.91
N ASP A 39 45.49 -28.65 -3.07
CA ASP A 39 45.81 -28.00 -4.34
C ASP A 39 45.48 -26.49 -4.37
N TYR A 40 44.72 -26.01 -3.38
CA TYR A 40 44.26 -24.62 -3.29
C TYR A 40 45.05 -23.81 -2.25
N VAL A 41 46.02 -24.41 -1.55
CA VAL A 41 46.83 -23.73 -0.52
C VAL A 41 47.56 -22.51 -1.09
N ASN A 42 48.06 -22.61 -2.32
CA ASN A 42 48.77 -21.51 -3.00
C ASN A 42 47.85 -20.33 -3.39
N LYS A 43 46.53 -20.44 -3.19
CA LYS A 43 45.55 -19.38 -3.50
C LYS A 43 45.19 -18.52 -2.28
N PHE A 44 45.70 -18.85 -1.10
CA PHE A 44 45.50 -18.02 0.08
C PHE A 44 46.55 -16.90 0.11
N GLU A 45 46.08 -15.68 0.34
CA GLU A 45 46.95 -14.54 0.57
C GLU A 45 47.50 -14.58 2.01
N SER A 46 48.78 -14.25 2.20
CA SER A 46 49.41 -14.17 3.53
C SER A 46 49.14 -12.85 4.26
N GLY A 47 48.45 -11.90 3.61
CA GLY A 47 48.12 -10.60 4.17
C GLY A 47 46.95 -10.65 5.15
N PRO A 48 46.78 -9.62 6.00
CA PRO A 48 45.59 -9.52 6.83
C PRO A 48 44.35 -9.47 5.93
N PRO A 49 43.28 -10.22 6.25
CA PRO A 49 42.08 -10.22 5.42
C PRO A 49 41.47 -8.82 5.37
N PRO A 50 40.80 -8.46 4.26
CA PRO A 50 40.08 -7.20 4.19
C PRO A 50 39.07 -7.11 5.34
N PRO A 51 38.85 -5.92 5.92
CA PRO A 51 37.92 -5.76 7.03
C PRO A 51 36.53 -6.25 6.62
N THR A 52 35.95 -7.13 7.42
CA THR A 52 34.63 -7.69 7.14
C THR A 52 33.59 -6.57 7.16
N VAL A 53 32.85 -6.41 6.05
CA VAL A 53 31.70 -5.50 6.03
C VAL A 53 30.61 -6.04 6.97
N PRO A 54 30.17 -5.27 7.98
CA PRO A 54 29.17 -5.76 8.92
C PRO A 54 27.85 -6.03 8.20
N TYR A 55 27.35 -7.26 8.28
CA TYR A 55 26.08 -7.65 7.68
C TYR A 55 24.90 -7.21 8.55
N GLU A 56 23.98 -6.44 7.96
CA GLU A 56 22.75 -6.03 8.65
C GLU A 56 21.74 -7.19 8.68
N THR A 57 21.43 -7.68 9.88
CA THR A 57 20.38 -8.69 10.05
C THR A 57 19.01 -8.14 9.59
N PRO A 58 18.06 -8.99 9.14
CA PRO A 58 16.72 -8.53 8.74
C PRO A 58 16.01 -7.68 9.81
N LYS A 59 16.22 -7.98 11.10
CA LYS A 59 15.67 -7.23 12.23
C LYS A 59 16.27 -5.82 12.33
N GLN A 60 17.59 -5.69 12.19
CA GLN A 60 18.28 -4.39 12.17
C GLN A 60 17.81 -3.54 10.98
N ARG A 61 17.67 -4.15 9.80
CA ARG A 61 17.15 -3.48 8.60
C ARG A 61 15.75 -2.93 8.78
N LEU A 62 14.87 -3.70 9.41
CA LEU A 62 13.51 -3.24 9.73
C LEU A 62 13.53 -2.06 10.71
N LEU A 63 14.37 -2.12 11.75
CA LEU A 63 14.50 -1.04 12.73
C LEU A 63 15.05 0.24 12.09
N ARG A 64 16.08 0.13 11.23
CA ARG A 64 16.64 1.24 10.47
C ARG A 64 15.59 1.90 9.59
N GLN A 65 14.84 1.13 8.80
CA GLN A 65 13.76 1.65 7.97
C GLN A 65 12.65 2.33 8.79
N LYS A 66 12.26 1.74 9.93
CA LYS A 66 11.29 2.36 10.85
C LYS A 66 11.79 3.68 11.40
N ARG A 67 13.06 3.76 11.83
CA ARG A 67 13.68 5.00 12.33
C ARG A 67 13.77 6.07 11.25
N ALA A 68 14.23 5.72 10.05
CA ALA A 68 14.30 6.65 8.93
C ALA A 68 12.90 7.20 8.55
N ARG A 69 11.88 6.33 8.56
CA ARG A 69 10.48 6.75 8.33
C ARG A 69 9.96 7.65 9.45
N LEU A 70 10.29 7.37 10.71
CA LEU A 70 9.89 8.21 11.84
C LEU A 70 10.57 9.58 11.77
N LEU A 71 11.87 9.63 11.51
CA LEU A 71 12.64 10.86 11.38
C LEU A 71 12.12 11.75 10.25
N SER A 72 11.91 11.18 9.07
CA SER A 72 11.32 11.90 7.92
C SER A 72 9.91 12.40 8.23
N HIS A 73 9.09 11.61 8.92
CA HIS A 73 7.77 12.05 9.37
C HIS A 73 7.84 13.23 10.35
N LEU A 74 8.73 13.16 11.35
CA LEU A 74 8.92 14.21 12.34
C LEU A 74 9.47 15.49 11.71
N SER A 75 10.43 15.39 10.78
CA SER A 75 10.96 16.54 10.02
C SER A 75 9.83 17.23 9.23
N LYS A 76 9.04 16.46 8.47
CA LYS A 76 7.88 16.98 7.74
C LYS A 76 6.84 17.61 8.67
N GLN A 77 6.57 17.01 9.83
CA GLN A 77 5.67 17.60 10.83
C GLN A 77 6.20 18.93 11.36
N LYS A 78 7.50 19.03 11.68
CA LYS A 78 8.13 20.28 12.12
C LYS A 78 7.99 21.38 11.07
N GLU A 79 8.24 21.08 9.79
CA GLU A 79 8.04 22.03 8.69
C GLU A 79 6.57 22.50 8.59
N LEU A 80 5.63 21.57 8.67
CA LEU A 80 4.20 21.89 8.62
C LEU A 80 3.72 22.69 9.84
N ILE A 81 4.33 22.49 11.01
CA ILE A 81 4.06 23.29 12.22
C ILE A 81 4.58 24.72 12.02
N LYS A 82 5.79 24.89 11.49
CA LYS A 82 6.35 26.22 11.18
C LYS A 82 5.45 27.00 10.22
N GLN A 83 4.82 26.33 9.26
CA GLN A 83 3.90 26.94 8.29
C GLN A 83 2.47 27.14 8.83
N TYR A 84 2.12 26.60 9.99
CA TYR A 84 0.75 26.62 10.50
C TYR A 84 0.49 27.89 11.31
N ASN A 85 -0.23 28.84 10.70
CA ASN A 85 -0.76 30.01 11.40
C ASN A 85 -2.29 30.12 11.20
N PRO A 86 -3.10 29.71 12.19
CA PRO A 86 -4.57 29.71 12.08
C PRO A 86 -5.18 31.11 12.13
N LYS A 87 -4.45 32.16 12.54
CA LYS A 87 -4.99 33.53 12.59
C LYS A 87 -5.03 34.18 11.20
N GLU A 88 -4.08 33.82 10.34
CA GLU A 88 -3.93 34.35 8.97
C GLU A 88 -4.76 33.57 7.92
N ASP A 89 -5.37 32.46 8.31
CA ASP A 89 -6.13 31.61 7.40
C ASP A 89 -7.43 32.29 6.96
N LYS A 90 -7.47 32.86 5.74
CA LYS A 90 -8.66 33.50 5.11
C LYS A 90 -9.94 32.65 5.15
N LYS A 91 -9.75 31.33 5.24
CA LYS A 91 -10.82 30.34 5.37
C LYS A 91 -11.59 30.53 6.68
N LEU A 92 -10.90 30.87 7.76
CA LEU A 92 -11.49 31.18 9.05
C LEU A 92 -11.93 32.64 9.01
N THR A 93 -13.16 32.93 9.42
CA THR A 93 -13.69 34.30 9.49
C THR A 93 -14.60 34.36 10.71
N GLY A 94 -14.71 35.55 11.29
CA GLY A 94 -15.53 35.76 12.48
C GLY A 94 -14.75 35.59 13.78
N ASP A 95 -15.47 35.82 14.88
CA ASP A 95 -14.95 35.79 16.24
C ASP A 95 -14.71 34.34 16.69
N PRO A 96 -13.48 33.94 17.04
CA PRO A 96 -13.19 32.58 17.48
C PRO A 96 -13.90 32.21 18.79
N PHE A 97 -14.26 33.18 19.64
CA PHE A 97 -15.00 32.93 20.87
C PHE A 97 -16.49 32.69 20.64
N ARG A 98 -17.03 33.05 19.47
CA ARG A 98 -18.42 32.78 19.08
C ARG A 98 -18.54 31.57 18.14
N THR A 99 -17.42 30.89 17.89
CA THR A 99 -17.33 29.80 16.94
C THR A 99 -17.28 28.45 17.65
N LEU A 100 -18.28 27.62 17.36
CA LEU A 100 -18.40 26.25 17.84
C LEU A 100 -17.81 25.28 16.81
N PHE A 101 -16.98 24.34 17.27
CA PHE A 101 -16.51 23.20 16.49
C PHE A 101 -17.48 22.03 16.65
N VAL A 102 -17.93 21.46 15.53
CA VAL A 102 -18.77 20.26 15.52
C VAL A 102 -18.07 19.17 14.71
N GLY A 103 -17.71 18.07 15.36
CA GLY A 103 -17.09 16.89 14.76
C GLY A 103 -18.00 15.66 14.80
N GLY A 104 -17.67 14.62 14.03
CA GLY A 104 -18.44 13.38 14.04
C GLY A 104 -19.77 13.45 13.28
N ILE A 105 -19.95 14.50 12.49
CA ILE A 105 -21.12 14.72 11.62
C ILE A 105 -21.20 13.60 10.58
N SER A 106 -22.41 13.18 10.21
CA SER A 106 -22.59 12.26 9.09
C SER A 106 -22.14 12.90 7.77
N TYR A 107 -21.69 12.08 6.82
CA TYR A 107 -21.24 12.56 5.52
C TYR A 107 -22.39 13.06 4.66
N ASP A 108 -23.61 12.61 4.94
CA ASP A 108 -24.83 12.99 4.21
C ASP A 108 -25.51 14.25 4.79
N THR A 109 -25.03 14.74 5.94
CA THR A 109 -25.60 15.92 6.60
C THR A 109 -25.21 17.19 5.84
N THR A 110 -26.21 17.98 5.46
CA THR A 110 -26.03 19.28 4.79
C THR A 110 -25.88 20.43 5.78
N GLU A 111 -25.32 21.55 5.32
CA GLU A 111 -25.19 22.77 6.14
C GLU A 111 -26.55 23.27 6.64
N LYS A 112 -27.61 23.15 5.83
CA LYS A 112 -28.98 23.53 6.22
C LYS A 112 -29.51 22.70 7.37
N LYS A 113 -29.30 21.37 7.35
CA LYS A 113 -29.68 20.48 8.46
C LYS A 113 -28.91 20.85 9.72
N LEU A 114 -27.59 21.05 9.60
CA LEU A 114 -26.75 21.43 10.74
C LEU A 114 -27.22 22.76 11.33
N LYS A 115 -27.56 23.74 10.48
CA LYS A 115 -28.11 25.02 10.92
C LYS A 115 -29.40 24.82 11.74
N ARG A 116 -30.37 24.09 11.20
CA ARG A 116 -31.65 23.81 11.87
C ARG A 116 -31.47 23.12 13.24
N GLU A 117 -30.54 22.19 13.34
CA GLU A 117 -30.30 21.44 14.59
C GLU A 117 -29.63 22.26 15.68
N PHE A 118 -28.90 23.32 15.32
CA PHE A 118 -28.16 24.18 16.25
C PHE A 118 -28.84 25.55 16.45
N GLU A 119 -29.80 25.94 15.61
CA GLU A 119 -30.62 27.16 15.77
C GLU A 119 -31.43 27.14 17.08
N GLN A 120 -31.73 25.96 17.63
CA GLN A 120 -32.43 25.83 18.92
C GLN A 120 -31.67 26.43 20.12
N TYR A 121 -30.35 26.62 19.99
CA TYR A 121 -29.51 27.20 21.07
C TYR A 121 -29.29 28.69 20.89
N GLY A 122 -29.61 29.25 19.72
CA GLY A 122 -29.47 30.68 19.44
C GLY A 122 -29.24 31.01 17.97
N SER A 123 -29.13 32.31 17.69
CA SER A 123 -29.04 32.84 16.33
C SER A 123 -27.69 32.51 15.68
N ILE A 124 -27.73 31.82 14.54
CA ILE A 124 -26.54 31.42 13.79
C ILE A 124 -26.22 32.45 12.71
N LYS A 125 -25.03 33.03 12.79
CA LYS A 125 -24.48 33.95 11.80
C LYS A 125 -23.92 33.22 10.59
N ARG A 126 -23.17 32.14 10.78
CA ARG A 126 -22.56 31.38 9.67
C ARG A 126 -22.34 29.92 10.03
N VAL A 127 -22.64 29.03 9.08
CA VAL A 127 -22.29 27.61 9.15
C VAL A 127 -21.28 27.31 8.05
N ARG A 128 -20.26 26.50 8.37
CA ARG A 128 -19.28 26.06 7.38
C ARG A 128 -18.88 24.61 7.60
N LEU A 129 -19.21 23.75 6.64
CA LEU A 129 -18.70 22.39 6.62
C LEU A 129 -17.34 22.33 5.92
N ILE A 130 -16.44 21.50 6.46
CA ILE A 130 -15.11 21.32 5.88
C ILE A 130 -15.09 20.12 4.96
N TYR A 131 -14.75 20.39 3.69
CA TYR A 131 -14.58 19.39 2.65
C TYR A 131 -13.09 19.12 2.40
N ASP A 132 -12.80 17.92 1.92
CA ASP A 132 -11.48 17.56 1.42
C ASP A 132 -11.24 18.17 0.03
N ARG A 133 -10.01 18.10 -0.46
CA ARG A 133 -9.64 18.57 -1.81
C ARG A 133 -10.44 17.87 -2.91
N ASN A 134 -10.91 16.66 -2.65
CA ASN A 134 -11.72 15.85 -3.56
C ASN A 134 -13.23 16.15 -3.45
N GLY A 135 -13.64 17.20 -2.73
CA GLY A 135 -15.06 17.57 -2.51
C GLY A 135 -15.80 16.69 -1.51
N LYS A 136 -15.17 15.64 -0.95
CA LYS A 136 -15.80 14.77 0.05
C LYS A 136 -15.86 15.46 1.42
N PRO A 137 -16.98 15.42 2.16
CA PRO A 137 -17.08 16.03 3.49
C PRO A 137 -16.13 15.35 4.48
N ARG A 138 -15.40 16.14 5.28
CA ARG A 138 -14.48 15.59 6.30
C ARG A 138 -15.17 15.14 7.59
N GLY A 139 -16.48 15.36 7.71
CA GLY A 139 -17.31 15.02 8.88
C GLY A 139 -17.07 15.95 10.07
N TYR A 140 -16.74 17.21 9.82
CA TYR A 140 -16.71 18.26 10.83
C TYR A 140 -16.95 19.64 10.20
N GLY A 141 -17.39 20.59 11.01
CA GLY A 141 -17.66 21.96 10.61
C GLY A 141 -17.49 22.95 11.75
N PHE A 142 -17.68 24.22 11.41
CA PHE A 142 -17.66 25.35 12.34
C PHE A 142 -18.98 26.11 12.23
N ILE A 143 -19.54 26.48 13.37
CA ILE A 143 -20.77 27.27 13.48
C ILE A 143 -20.43 28.54 14.25
N GLU A 144 -20.60 29.69 13.61
CA GLU A 144 -20.46 31.02 14.22
C GLU A 144 -21.84 31.50 14.67
N PHE A 145 -22.00 31.72 15.97
CA PHE A 145 -23.20 32.31 16.56
C PHE A 145 -23.10 33.84 16.58
N GLU A 146 -24.24 34.51 16.68
CA GLU A 146 -24.27 35.96 16.88
C GLU A 146 -23.75 36.34 18.28
N ASN A 147 -24.16 35.59 19.30
CA ASN A 147 -23.79 35.80 20.69
C ASN A 147 -22.87 34.70 21.24
N ASP A 148 -21.98 35.08 22.15
CA ASP A 148 -21.11 34.14 22.88
C ASP A 148 -21.89 33.27 23.90
N ARG A 149 -22.99 33.80 24.45
CA ARG A 149 -23.87 33.06 25.38
C ARG A 149 -24.46 31.82 24.71
N ASP A 150 -25.01 32.00 23.52
CA ASP A 150 -25.62 30.94 22.70
C ASP A 150 -24.60 29.85 22.34
N MET A 151 -23.36 30.24 21.99
CA MET A 151 -22.27 29.31 21.73
C MET A 151 -21.95 28.47 22.98
N LYS A 152 -21.86 29.10 24.16
CA LYS A 152 -21.59 28.41 25.42
C LYS A 152 -22.72 27.47 25.83
N GLU A 153 -23.97 27.83 25.55
CA GLU A 153 -25.13 26.97 25.77
C GLU A 153 -25.10 25.75 24.85
N ALA A 154 -24.85 25.96 23.55
CA ALA A 154 -24.66 24.88 22.60
C ALA A 154 -23.49 23.96 23.00
N TYR A 155 -22.37 24.50 23.48
CA TYR A 155 -21.24 23.70 23.96
C TYR A 155 -21.62 22.76 25.13
N LYS A 156 -22.48 23.21 26.05
CA LYS A 156 -22.93 22.40 27.19
C LYS A 156 -23.95 21.35 26.80
N ASN A 157 -24.90 21.71 25.93
CA ASN A 157 -26.11 20.92 25.71
C ASN A 157 -26.09 20.11 24.40
N ALA A 158 -25.22 20.43 23.44
CA ALA A 158 -25.21 19.78 22.12
C ALA A 158 -24.19 18.63 22.01
N ASP A 159 -23.28 18.45 22.97
CA ASP A 159 -22.31 17.37 22.92
C ASP A 159 -23.00 15.99 23.00
N GLY A 160 -22.65 15.10 22.07
CA GLY A 160 -23.26 13.78 21.98
C GLY A 160 -24.66 13.74 21.38
N LYS A 161 -25.20 14.86 20.87
CA LYS A 161 -26.48 14.91 20.13
C LYS A 161 -26.43 14.00 18.91
N LYS A 162 -27.51 13.28 18.61
CA LYS A 162 -27.58 12.35 17.49
C LYS A 162 -28.15 13.04 16.25
N ILE A 163 -27.34 13.19 15.21
CA ILE A 163 -27.72 13.80 13.92
C ILE A 163 -27.49 12.76 12.82
N ASP A 164 -28.52 12.49 12.01
CA ASP A 164 -28.49 11.49 10.91
C ASP A 164 -27.85 10.15 11.36
N GLY A 165 -28.20 9.67 12.55
CA GLY A 165 -27.73 8.39 13.09
C GLY A 165 -26.37 8.40 13.78
N ARG A 166 -25.61 9.50 13.75
CA ARG A 166 -24.30 9.63 14.41
C ARG A 166 -24.33 10.60 15.58
N ARG A 167 -23.63 10.27 16.67
CA ARG A 167 -23.41 11.21 17.79
C ARG A 167 -22.33 12.21 17.40
N VAL A 168 -22.66 13.50 17.42
CA VAL A 168 -21.69 14.56 17.17
C VAL A 168 -20.87 14.85 18.42
N LEU A 169 -19.64 15.30 18.20
CA LEU A 169 -18.75 15.83 19.22
C LEU A 169 -18.76 17.35 19.09
N VAL A 170 -18.98 18.05 20.18
CA VAL A 170 -19.02 19.50 20.20
C VAL A 170 -17.84 20.03 21.02
N ASP A 171 -17.13 21.02 20.51
CA ASP A 171 -16.02 21.67 21.22
C ASP A 171 -15.96 23.16 20.84
N VAL A 172 -15.20 23.94 21.59
CA VAL A 172 -14.89 25.33 21.21
C VAL A 172 -13.85 25.37 20.08
N GLU A 173 -13.77 26.47 19.33
CA GLU A 173 -12.74 26.64 18.31
C GLU A 173 -11.34 26.84 18.93
N ARG A 174 -10.63 25.75 19.19
CA ARG A 174 -9.31 25.78 19.85
C ARG A 174 -8.18 26.38 19.02
N ALA A 175 -8.31 26.40 17.70
CA ALA A 175 -7.22 26.81 16.79
C ALA A 175 -6.75 28.25 17.01
N ARG A 176 -7.68 29.16 17.29
CA ARG A 176 -7.41 30.58 17.52
C ARG A 176 -7.51 30.98 19.00
N THR A 177 -8.15 30.17 19.86
CA THR A 177 -8.39 30.48 21.28
C THR A 177 -7.38 29.88 22.25
N VAL A 178 -6.89 28.65 22.01
CA VAL A 178 -6.05 27.91 22.97
C VAL A 178 -4.58 28.01 22.59
N PRO A 179 -3.69 28.56 23.46
CA PRO A 179 -2.27 28.62 23.18
C PRO A 179 -1.66 27.22 23.09
N GLY A 180 -0.74 27.02 22.13
CA GLY A 180 -0.10 25.72 21.89
C GLY A 180 -1.00 24.65 21.25
N TRP A 181 -2.23 25.00 20.86
CA TRP A 181 -3.12 24.05 20.19
C TRP A 181 -2.61 23.67 18.81
N LEU A 182 -2.37 22.37 18.60
CA LEU A 182 -2.04 21.81 17.30
C LEU A 182 -3.14 20.88 16.80
N PRO A 183 -3.53 20.96 15.51
CA PRO A 183 -4.46 20.02 14.91
C PRO A 183 -3.81 18.64 14.78
N ARG A 184 -4.65 17.61 14.65
CA ARG A 184 -4.22 16.20 14.60
C ARG A 184 -3.16 15.87 13.53
N ARG A 185 -3.23 16.55 12.38
CA ARG A 185 -2.26 16.37 11.27
C ARG A 185 -0.82 16.76 11.67
N LEU A 186 -0.67 17.55 12.73
CA LEU A 186 0.60 18.05 13.26
C LEU A 186 1.00 17.35 14.57
N GLY A 187 0.37 16.22 14.91
CA GLY A 187 0.70 15.46 16.11
C GLY A 187 -0.04 15.88 17.39
N GLY A 188 -0.90 16.89 17.33
CA GLY A 188 -1.80 17.27 18.42
C GLY A 188 -3.21 16.68 18.29
N GLY A 189 -4.22 17.50 18.57
CA GLY A 189 -5.64 17.17 18.49
C GLY A 189 -6.15 16.40 19.71
N ARG A 190 -7.43 16.59 20.04
CA ARG A 190 -8.12 15.86 21.12
C ARG A 190 -8.81 14.60 20.59
N GLY A 191 -9.05 13.67 21.51
CA GLY A 191 -9.85 12.47 21.27
C GLY A 191 -9.12 11.33 20.56
N LYS A 192 -9.77 10.17 20.54
CA LYS A 192 -9.20 8.92 19.98
C LYS A 192 -9.01 8.99 18.46
N PRO A 193 -8.05 8.23 17.89
CA PRO A 193 -7.87 8.08 16.45
C PRO A 193 -9.17 7.75 15.73
N ARG A 194 -9.43 8.39 14.59
CA ARG A 194 -10.58 8.02 13.74
C ARG A 194 -10.41 6.56 13.32
N GLY A 195 -11.42 5.73 13.55
CA GLY A 195 -11.41 4.30 13.19
C GLY A 195 -10.86 3.35 14.26
N SER A 196 -10.45 3.83 15.45
CA SER A 196 -10.04 2.94 16.55
C SER A 196 -11.24 2.46 17.37
N ASN A 197 -12.11 1.63 16.78
CA ASN A 197 -13.02 0.79 17.57
C ASN A 197 -12.28 -0.43 18.17
N THR A 198 -11.05 -0.68 17.74
CA THR A 198 -10.15 -1.66 18.35
C THR A 198 -9.25 -0.96 19.37
N LYS A 199 -9.14 -1.53 20.57
CA LYS A 199 -8.14 -1.17 21.59
C LYS A 199 -6.78 -0.94 20.92
N PRO A 200 -5.99 0.08 21.30
CA PRO A 200 -4.67 0.30 20.73
C PRO A 200 -3.83 -0.95 20.98
N LYS A 201 -3.52 -1.73 19.94
CA LYS A 201 -2.67 -2.93 20.08
C LYS A 201 -1.23 -2.58 20.51
N LYS A 202 -0.84 -1.30 20.48
CA LYS A 202 0.45 -0.77 20.91
C LYS A 202 0.27 0.67 21.43
N PRO A 203 1.03 1.11 22.45
CA PRO A 203 1.00 2.50 22.88
C PRO A 203 1.38 3.41 21.69
N PRO A 204 0.78 4.60 21.57
CA PRO A 204 1.29 5.60 20.64
C PRO A 204 2.76 5.82 20.96
N MET A 205 3.63 5.71 19.96
CA MET A 205 5.01 6.17 20.07
C MET A 205 4.93 7.69 20.22
N THR A 206 4.66 8.17 21.43
CA THR A 206 4.62 9.58 21.76
C THR A 206 6.03 10.14 21.59
N ALA A 207 6.11 11.31 20.96
CA ALA A 207 7.36 12.02 20.72
C ALA A 207 8.13 12.39 22.01
N GLY A 208 7.54 12.19 23.19
CA GLY A 208 8.13 12.51 24.49
C GLY A 208 8.95 11.41 25.17
N HIS A 209 8.89 10.14 24.73
CA HIS A 209 9.62 9.06 25.42
C HIS A 209 10.79 8.44 24.61
N LEU A 210 10.87 8.72 23.31
CA LEU A 210 12.09 8.45 22.57
C LEU A 210 12.95 9.70 22.62
N GLN A 211 13.78 9.84 23.66
CA GLN A 211 14.94 10.72 23.60
C GLN A 211 15.73 10.29 22.36
N LEU A 212 15.59 11.08 21.28
CA LEU A 212 16.22 10.77 20.00
C LEU A 212 17.75 10.71 20.12
N SER A 213 18.28 11.29 21.20
CA SER A 213 19.67 11.26 21.68
C SER A 213 20.14 9.91 22.25
N LEU A 214 19.25 9.07 22.80
CA LEU A 214 19.61 7.78 23.42
C LEU A 214 19.64 6.61 22.42
N LEU A 215 19.27 6.84 21.16
CA LEU A 215 19.26 5.80 20.14
C LEU A 215 20.62 5.76 19.42
N PRO A 216 21.33 4.61 19.39
CA PRO A 216 22.67 4.49 18.81
C PRO A 216 22.70 5.06 17.39
N PRO A 217 23.78 5.74 16.96
CA PRO A 217 23.84 6.39 15.65
C PRO A 217 23.41 5.42 14.55
N LEU A 218 22.61 5.91 13.60
CA LEU A 218 22.28 5.12 12.42
C LEU A 218 23.60 4.69 11.77
N PRO A 219 23.79 3.40 11.43
CA PRO A 219 24.93 3.02 10.61
C PRO A 219 24.90 3.90 9.36
N THR A 220 26.07 4.43 8.98
CA THR A 220 26.20 5.38 7.87
C THR A 220 25.42 4.83 6.67
N PRO A 221 24.52 5.63 6.08
CA PRO A 221 23.85 5.19 4.86
C PRO A 221 24.95 4.87 3.83
N PRO A 222 24.79 3.80 3.05
CA PRO A 222 25.72 3.54 1.96
C PRO A 222 25.78 4.77 1.05
N ASP A 223 26.96 5.07 0.53
CA ASP A 223 27.22 6.28 -0.25
C ASP A 223 26.12 6.54 -1.31
N PRO A 224 25.80 7.81 -1.63
CA PRO A 224 24.74 8.14 -2.58
C PRO A 224 24.87 7.40 -3.92
N ALA A 225 26.10 7.10 -4.33
CA ALA A 225 26.42 6.29 -5.51
C ALA A 225 25.90 4.84 -5.40
N THR A 226 26.15 4.15 -4.28
CA THR A 226 25.67 2.77 -4.06
C THR A 226 24.16 2.72 -3.89
N LEU A 227 23.54 3.76 -3.33
CA LEU A 227 22.08 3.90 -3.26
C LEU A 227 21.45 4.12 -4.65
N MET A 228 22.04 4.97 -5.50
CA MET A 228 21.61 5.19 -6.87
C MET A 228 21.72 3.91 -7.71
N GLU A 229 22.82 3.17 -7.57
CA GLU A 229 23.05 1.91 -8.28
C GLU A 229 22.05 0.83 -7.87
N LYS A 230 21.78 0.70 -6.56
CA LYS A 230 20.75 -0.21 -6.06
C LYS A 230 19.35 0.17 -6.55
N LYS A 231 19.00 1.47 -6.55
CA LYS A 231 17.72 1.96 -7.05
C LYS A 231 17.57 1.66 -8.55
N ARG A 232 18.62 1.87 -9.35
CA ARG A 232 18.67 1.49 -10.77
C ARG A 232 18.43 0.00 -10.96
N ARG A 233 19.13 -0.85 -10.19
CA ARG A 233 18.99 -2.31 -10.25
C ARG A 233 17.58 -2.78 -9.84
N ASP A 234 16.96 -2.17 -8.83
CA ASP A 234 15.60 -2.51 -8.39
C ASP A 234 14.53 -2.04 -9.41
N GLU A 235 14.74 -0.87 -10.02
CA GLU A 235 13.90 -0.33 -11.11
C GLU A 235 13.98 -1.24 -12.36
N GLU A 236 15.16 -1.73 -12.70
CA GLU A 236 15.40 -2.66 -13.80
C GLU A 236 14.69 -4.00 -13.57
N ARG A 237 14.85 -4.61 -12.38
CA ARG A 237 14.09 -5.82 -12.01
C ARG A 237 12.58 -5.61 -12.07
N ARG A 238 12.10 -4.42 -11.70
CA ARG A 238 10.67 -4.10 -11.77
C ARG A 238 10.20 -4.02 -13.23
N ARG A 239 10.96 -3.37 -14.09
CA ARG A 239 10.70 -3.30 -15.54
C ARG A 239 10.75 -4.69 -16.18
N GLU A 240 11.67 -5.55 -15.76
CA GLU A 240 11.78 -6.93 -16.23
C GLU A 240 10.53 -7.75 -15.85
N ARG A 241 10.08 -7.66 -14.59
CA ARG A 241 8.83 -8.29 -14.15
C ARG A 241 7.60 -7.77 -14.89
N GLU A 242 7.56 -6.48 -15.23
CA GLU A 242 6.47 -5.91 -16.05
C GLU A 242 6.51 -6.45 -17.48
N ARG A 243 7.70 -6.52 -18.10
CA ARG A 243 7.89 -7.14 -19.42
C ARG A 243 7.50 -8.61 -19.44
N GLU A 244 7.83 -9.38 -18.41
CA GLU A 244 7.39 -10.78 -18.27
C GLU A 244 5.87 -10.91 -18.18
N ARG A 245 5.23 -10.03 -17.39
CA ARG A 245 3.76 -9.99 -17.27
C ARG A 245 3.09 -9.64 -18.61
N GLU A 246 3.65 -8.71 -19.36
CA GLU A 246 3.17 -8.37 -20.70
C GLU A 246 3.35 -9.52 -21.68
N ARG A 247 4.54 -10.16 -21.72
CA ARG A 247 4.78 -11.36 -22.54
C ARG A 247 3.81 -12.50 -22.21
N GLY A 248 3.49 -12.68 -20.92
CA GLY A 248 2.47 -13.64 -20.47
C GLY A 248 1.06 -13.30 -20.96
N ARG A 249 0.68 -12.01 -20.95
CA ARG A 249 -0.60 -11.53 -21.50
C ARG A 249 -0.69 -11.71 -23.01
N SER A 250 0.39 -11.45 -23.76
CA SER A 250 0.44 -11.63 -25.21
C SER A 250 0.28 -13.11 -25.60
N ARG A 251 1.01 -14.02 -24.93
CA ARG A 251 0.86 -15.47 -25.13
C ARG A 251 -0.54 -15.99 -24.80
N SER A 252 -1.22 -15.38 -23.83
CA SER A 252 -2.60 -15.72 -23.47
C SER A 252 -3.61 -15.27 -24.52
N ARG A 253 -3.42 -14.09 -25.13
CA ARG A 253 -4.24 -13.60 -26.25
C ARG A 253 -4.09 -14.48 -27.50
N GLU A 254 -2.86 -14.83 -27.85
CA GLU A 254 -2.59 -15.70 -29.02
C GLU A 254 -3.22 -17.11 -28.88
N ARG A 255 -3.24 -17.67 -27.66
CA ARG A 255 -3.96 -18.93 -27.37
C ARG A 255 -5.48 -18.81 -27.48
N LYS A 256 -6.04 -17.62 -27.23
CA LYS A 256 -7.49 -17.37 -27.28
C LYS A 256 -7.97 -17.20 -28.72
N ASP A 257 -7.16 -16.60 -29.58
CA ASP A 257 -7.47 -16.42 -31.00
C ASP A 257 -7.39 -17.73 -31.78
N ARG A 258 -6.45 -18.64 -31.44
CA ARG A 258 -6.41 -20.00 -32.03
C ARG A 258 -7.62 -20.88 -31.71
N LYS A 259 -8.39 -20.58 -30.65
CA LYS A 259 -9.61 -21.33 -30.29
C LYS A 259 -10.87 -20.79 -30.97
N ARG A 260 -10.78 -19.70 -31.75
CA ARG A 260 -11.93 -19.02 -32.37
C ARG A 260 -12.06 -19.20 -33.88
N SER A 261 -11.28 -20.10 -34.50
CA SER A 261 -11.46 -20.45 -35.92
C SER A 261 -12.79 -21.21 -36.13
N PRO A 262 -13.73 -20.71 -36.94
CA PRO A 262 -15.01 -21.38 -37.18
C PRO A 262 -14.84 -22.62 -38.07
N GLY A 263 -15.17 -23.79 -37.54
CA GLY A 263 -15.30 -25.01 -38.32
C GLY A 263 -16.56 -24.98 -39.19
N ARG A 264 -16.40 -24.50 -40.42
CA ARG A 264 -17.12 -24.83 -41.66
C ARG A 264 -18.44 -25.61 -41.51
N ASP A 265 -19.56 -24.89 -41.55
CA ASP A 265 -20.89 -25.43 -41.81
C ASP A 265 -20.89 -26.25 -43.12
N ARG A 266 -21.24 -27.54 -43.01
CA ARG A 266 -21.59 -28.39 -44.15
C ARG A 266 -23.10 -28.27 -44.37
N SER A 267 -23.49 -27.37 -45.27
CA SER A 267 -24.82 -27.34 -45.86
C SER A 267 -25.08 -28.65 -46.64
N ARG A 268 -25.96 -29.50 -46.11
CA ARG A 268 -26.63 -30.55 -46.88
C ARG A 268 -27.87 -29.95 -47.50
N SER A 269 -27.76 -29.52 -48.75
CA SER A 269 -28.90 -29.32 -49.64
C SER A 269 -28.57 -29.97 -50.98
N ARG A 270 -29.23 -31.11 -51.26
CA ARG A 270 -29.45 -31.53 -52.64
C ARG A 270 -30.87 -32.04 -52.77
N GLU A 271 -31.59 -31.25 -53.54
CA GLU A 271 -32.97 -31.39 -53.95
C GLU A 271 -33.14 -32.52 -54.97
N ARG A 272 -34.38 -33.00 -55.04
CA ARG A 272 -34.95 -34.01 -55.96
C ARG A 272 -34.50 -33.83 -57.43
N ARG A 273 -34.35 -34.95 -58.15
CA ARG A 273 -35.11 -35.25 -59.39
C ARG A 273 -34.77 -36.63 -59.98
N ARG A 274 -35.86 -37.36 -60.28
CA ARG A 274 -36.03 -38.54 -61.16
C ARG A 274 -35.51 -39.88 -60.64
#